data_AF-A0A6M0L0D8-F1
#
_entry.id   AF-A0A6M0L0D8-F1
#
_cell.length_a   1.000
_cell.length_b   1.000
_cell.length_c   1.000
_cell.angle_alpha   90.00
_cell.angle_beta   90.00
_cell.angle_gamma   90.00
#
_symmetry.space_group_name_H-M   'P 1'
#
loop_
_entity.id
_entity.type
_entity.pdbx_description
1 polymer ?
#
loop_
_entity_poly.entity_id
_entity_poly.type
_entity_poly.pdbx_seq_one_letter_code
_entity_poly.pdbx_strand_id
1 'polypeptide(L)' 'DNWCSYSKNLDENKHEIGKRNTQTIERKNLTLRTRVNRLTRKTICFSKSIKMHDIVIGLLINILDFGLLL' A
#
# COMPACT_ATOMS: atom_id res chain seq x y z
N ASP A 1 -13.66 -3.40 -14.19
CA ASP A 1 -12.80 -2.66 -15.14
C ASP A 1 -13.57 -1.70 -16.04
N ASN A 2 -14.84 -1.94 -16.37
CA ASN A 2 -15.61 -1.05 -17.24
C ASN A 2 -16.34 0.10 -16.49
N TRP A 3 -15.60 0.83 -15.66
CA TRP A 3 -16.16 1.98 -14.92
C TRP A 3 -16.21 3.22 -15.81
N CYS A 4 -17.37 3.86 -15.89
CA CYS A 4 -17.65 4.96 -16.85
C CYS A 4 -16.74 6.20 -16.67
N SER A 5 -16.09 6.38 -15.52
CA SER A 5 -15.08 7.42 -15.30
C SER A 5 -13.75 7.14 -16.01
N TYR A 6 -13.39 5.89 -16.27
CA TYR A 6 -12.12 5.57 -16.92
C TYR A 6 -12.12 5.98 -18.39
N SER A 7 -13.21 5.70 -19.12
CA SER A 7 -13.38 6.16 -20.50
C SER A 7 -13.47 7.69 -20.63
N LYS A 8 -13.83 8.40 -19.55
CA LYS A 8 -13.90 9.88 -19.55
C LYS A 8 -12.58 10.57 -19.24
N ASN A 9 -11.69 9.93 -18.48
CA ASN A 9 -10.49 10.58 -17.93
C ASN A 9 -9.17 9.91 -18.37
N LEU A 10 -9.21 8.70 -18.90
CA LEU A 10 -8.05 7.98 -19.39
C LEU A 10 -8.14 7.85 -20.90
N ASP A 11 -7.02 8.13 -21.57
CA ASP A 11 -6.84 7.87 -22.99
C ASP A 11 -6.96 6.36 -23.25
N GLU A 12 -7.76 5.97 -24.25
CA GLU A 12 -8.02 4.56 -24.56
C GLU A 12 -6.72 3.78 -24.82
N ASN A 13 -5.69 4.44 -25.36
CA ASN A 13 -4.38 3.83 -25.62
C ASN A 13 -3.54 3.60 -24.36
N LYS A 14 -3.87 4.28 -23.24
CA LYS A 14 -3.17 4.16 -21.95
C LYS A 14 -3.94 3.29 -20.96
N HIS A 15 -5.21 2.99 -21.24
CA HIS A 15 -6.04 2.18 -20.37
C HIS A 15 -5.83 0.69 -20.67
N GLU A 16 -4.81 0.11 -20.04
CA GLU A 16 -4.59 -1.33 -20.10
C GLU A 16 -5.57 -2.06 -19.16
N ILE A 17 -6.54 -2.75 -19.76
CA ILE A 17 -7.48 -3.60 -19.02
C ILE A 17 -6.86 -4.98 -18.84
N GLY A 18 -6.55 -5.36 -17.60
CA GLY A 18 -6.02 -6.67 -17.30
C GLY A 18 -5.83 -6.94 -15.81
N LYS A 19 -5.85 -8.22 -15.42
CA LYS A 19 -5.74 -8.62 -14.01
C LYS A 19 -4.33 -8.51 -13.44
N ARG A 20 -3.30 -8.50 -14.28
CA ARG A 20 -1.89 -8.55 -13.82
C ARG A 20 -1.52 -7.35 -12.95
N ASN A 21 -1.84 -6.15 -13.41
CA ASN A 21 -1.53 -4.91 -12.69
C ASN A 21 -2.44 -4.76 -11.46
N THR A 22 -3.74 -5.08 -11.61
CA THR A 22 -4.71 -5.05 -10.51
C THR A 22 -4.34 -6.01 -9.38
N GLN A 23 -3.99 -7.27 -9.68
CA GLN A 23 -3.56 -8.24 -8.67
C GLN A 23 -2.30 -7.79 -7.93
N THR A 24 -1.39 -7.11 -8.63
CA THR A 24 -0.16 -6.58 -8.01
C THR A 24 -0.51 -5.50 -6.98
N ILE A 25 -1.42 -4.58 -7.32
CA ILE A 25 -1.92 -3.53 -6.41
C ILE A 25 -2.67 -4.15 -5.22
N GLU A 26 -3.56 -5.11 -5.48
CA GLU A 26 -4.31 -5.83 -4.43
C GLU A 26 -3.36 -6.51 -3.44
N ARG A 27 -2.31 -7.16 -3.94
CA ARG A 27 -1.32 -7.85 -3.10
C ARG A 27 -0.48 -6.87 -2.26
N LYS A 28 -0.14 -5.70 -2.81
CA LYS A 28 0.51 -4.62 -2.06
C LYS A 28 -0.38 -4.12 -0.92
N ASN A 29 -1.65 -3.82 -1.22
CA ASN A 29 -2.64 -3.38 -0.23
C ASN A 29 -2.88 -4.43 0.87
N LEU A 30 -2.97 -5.71 0.51
CA LEU A 30 -3.11 -6.80 1.48
C LEU A 30 -1.90 -6.88 2.43
N THR A 31 -0.70 -6.73 1.87
CA THR A 31 0.56 -6.75 2.65
C THR A 31 0.60 -5.58 3.63
N LEU A 32 0.29 -4.36 3.16
CA LEU A 32 0.23 -3.16 3.99
C LEU A 32 -0.77 -3.33 5.14
N ARG A 33 -2.02 -3.72 4.82
CA ARG A 33 -3.07 -3.97 5.82
C ARG A 33 -2.63 -4.99 6.88
N THR A 34 -2.00 -6.08 6.45
CA THR A 34 -1.55 -7.13 7.38
C THR A 34 -0.46 -6.62 8.32
N ARG A 35 0.46 -5.79 7.84
CA ARG A 35 1.54 -5.20 8.65
C ARG A 35 1.03 -4.13 9.62
N VAL A 36 0.13 -3.25 9.17
CA VAL A 36 -0.53 -2.26 10.04
C VAL A 36 -1.31 -2.96 11.16
N ASN A 37 -2.05 -4.03 10.83
CA ASN A 37 -2.76 -4.83 11.83
C ASN A 37 -1.84 -5.55 12.82
N ARG A 38 -0.55 -5.72 12.53
CA ARG A 38 0.44 -6.22 13.49
C ARG A 38 0.96 -5.10 14.38
N LEU A 39 1.17 -3.90 13.83
CA LEU A 39 1.59 -2.72 14.59
C LEU A 39 0.63 -2.43 15.76
N THR A 40 -0.68 -2.63 15.56
CA THR A 40 -1.71 -2.37 16.59
C THR A 40 -1.82 -3.46 17.66
N ARG A 41 -1.20 -4.63 17.47
CA ARG A 41 -1.18 -5.70 18.48
C ARG A 41 -0.15 -5.33 19.54
N LYS A 42 -0.61 -4.85 20.70
CA LYS A 42 0.22 -4.46 21.85
C LYS A 42 0.97 -5.66 22.44
N THR A 43 2.05 -6.08 21.78
CA THR A 43 2.95 -7.16 22.20
C THR A 43 4.15 -6.62 22.99
N ILE A 44 5.07 -7.49 23.42
CA ILE A 44 6.24 -7.11 24.23
C ILE A 44 7.13 -6.03 23.59
N CYS A 45 7.18 -5.96 22.25
CA CYS A 45 7.96 -4.96 21.51
C CYS A 45 7.15 -3.70 21.17
N PHE A 46 5.94 -3.53 21.71
CA PHE A 46 5.09 -2.39 21.41
C PHE A 46 5.64 -1.12 22.07
N SER A 47 6.09 -0.17 21.24
CA SER A 47 6.52 1.15 21.71
C SER A 47 5.35 1.98 22.22
N LYS A 48 5.54 2.72 23.32
CA LYS A 48 4.57 3.72 23.80
C LYS A 48 4.70 5.07 23.10
N SER A 49 5.80 5.29 22.36
CA SER A 49 6.06 6.57 21.71
C SER A 49 5.37 6.64 20.34
N ILE A 50 4.50 7.64 20.16
CA ILE A 50 3.85 7.91 18.87
C ILE A 50 4.87 8.19 17.77
N LYS A 51 5.94 8.93 18.09
CA LYS A 51 7.03 9.24 17.16
C LYS A 51 7.69 7.98 16.58
N MET A 52 7.84 6.93 17.39
CA MET A 52 8.39 5.66 16.90
C MET A 52 7.42 4.95 15.94
N HIS A 53 6.12 5.02 16.21
CA HIS A 53 5.11 4.48 15.30
C HIS A 53 5.10 5.23 13.97
N ASP A 54 5.16 6.57 13.99
CA ASP A 54 5.19 7.39 12.78
C ASP A 54 6.42 7.07 11.91
N ILE A 55 7.60 6.95 12.52
CA ILE A 55 8.84 6.57 11.80
C ILE A 55 8.70 5.18 11.18
N VAL A 56 8.21 4.19 11.94
CA VAL A 56 8.06 2.81 11.45
C VAL A 56 7.02 2.72 10.33
N ILE A 57 5.91 3.46 10.43
CA ILE A 57 4.89 3.53 9.38
C ILE A 57 5.47 4.19 8.12
N GLY A 58 6.19 5.31 8.26
CA GLY A 58 6.85 5.98 7.14
C GLY A 58 7.87 5.08 6.45
N LEU A 59 8.71 4.37 7.22
CA LEU A 59 9.68 3.41 6.70
C LEU A 59 8.99 2.25 5.97
N LEU A 60 7.88 1.75 6.52
CA LEU A 60 7.10 0.69 5.91
C LEU A 60 6.54 1.08 4.55
N ILE A 61 5.99 2.29 4.42
CA ILE A 61 5.46 2.83 3.15
C ILE A 61 6.60 2.99 2.14
N ASN A 62 7.72 3.59 2.56
CA ASN A 62 8.89 3.79 1.70
C ASN A 62 9.42 2.48 1.11
N ILE A 63 9.47 1.42 1.91
CA ILE A 63 9.93 0.10 1.45
C ILE A 63 8.92 -0.57 0.51
N LEU A 64 7.63 -0.51 0.81
CA LEU A 64 6.60 -1.23 0.04
C LEU A 64 6.24 -0.55 -1.29
N ASP A 65 6.20 0.79 -1.31
CA ASP A 65 5.73 1.54 -2.47
C ASP A 65 6.87 2.09 -3.32
N PHE A 66 7.99 2.46 -2.71
CA PHE A 66 9.11 3.12 -3.39
C PHE A 66 10.39 2.28 -3.47
N GLY A 67 10.46 1.14 -2.77
CA GLY A 67 11.64 0.29 -2.75
C GLY A 67 12.88 0.95 -2.15
N LEU A 68 12.71 2.06 -1.44
CA LEU A 68 13.79 2.82 -0.82
C LEU A 68 14.09 2.24 0.57
N LEU A 69 15.27 1.65 0.70
CA LEU A 69 15.93 1.51 2.00
C LEU A 69 16.65 2.83 2.28
N LEU A 70 16.33 3.43 3.42
CA LEU A 70 16.90 4.70 3.89
C LEU A 70 18.40 4.54 4.15
#